data_AF-A0A0D2DH74-F1
#
_entry.id   AF-A0A0D2DH74-F1
#
_cell.length_a   1.000
_cell.length_b   1.000
_cell.length_c   1.000
_cell.angle_alpha   90.00
_cell.angle_beta   90.00
_cell.angle_gamma   90.00
#
_symmetry.space_group_name_H-M   'P 1'
#
loop_
_entity.id
_entity.type
_entity.pdbx_description
1 polymer ?
#
loop_
_entity_poly.entity_id
_entity_poly.type
_entity_poly.pdbx_seq_one_letter_code
_entity_poly.pdbx_strand_id
1 'polypeptide(L)'
;MLAHDPLRGSQSLELPPSPVSSPSPNFDDVPTIQVATHEVPLPAYWRILGLLEDGKREEEIIQVLIHHTGTKTRRVVTEIVDSVVENQRLITGPPKSSGRLSVAFKKPRRISDYRASRIEARRELQAAEEKLETAKQKEKMVLNEALILSQRKEDLKDLKMSADEQRRTTSAIEHQMKHVLRKHHDVEAEIDFAKRLTLIHKASLA
;
A
#
# COMPACT_ATOMS: atom_id res chain seq x y z
N MET A 1 39.17 -62.10 -31.53
CA MET A 1 38.47 -60.81 -31.66
C MET A 1 37.61 -60.65 -30.41
N LEU A 2 37.81 -59.54 -29.68
CA LEU A 2 36.83 -58.72 -28.91
C LEU A 2 35.67 -59.50 -28.24
N ALA A 3 35.41 -59.45 -26.93
CA ALA A 3 35.33 -58.33 -26.00
C ALA A 3 35.24 -58.91 -24.55
N HIS A 4 35.89 -58.34 -23.52
CA HIS A 4 35.32 -57.41 -22.50
C HIS A 4 33.93 -57.82 -21.96
N ASP A 5 33.55 -57.68 -20.70
CA ASP A 5 34.14 -57.46 -19.37
C ASP A 5 32.93 -57.68 -18.41
N PRO A 6 33.14 -57.84 -17.10
CA PRO A 6 32.14 -58.23 -16.12
C PRO A 6 31.44 -57.02 -15.46
N LEU A 7 30.67 -57.34 -14.42
CA LEU A 7 30.14 -56.44 -13.37
C LEU A 7 28.78 -55.81 -13.67
N ARG A 8 27.78 -56.58 -13.24
CA ARG A 8 26.44 -56.13 -12.86
C ARG A 8 26.58 -55.14 -11.68
N GLY A 9 26.84 -53.88 -12.00
CA GLY A 9 26.83 -52.78 -11.05
C GLY A 9 25.41 -52.46 -10.59
N SER A 10 25.21 -52.51 -9.27
CA SER A 10 24.02 -52.02 -8.58
C SER A 10 23.82 -50.54 -8.92
N GLN A 11 22.84 -50.22 -9.76
CA GLN A 11 22.36 -48.87 -9.89
C GLN A 11 21.41 -48.58 -8.72
N SER A 12 21.94 -47.91 -7.71
CA SER A 12 21.13 -47.15 -6.75
C SER A 12 20.28 -46.16 -7.53
N LEU A 13 18.96 -46.29 -7.43
CA LEU A 13 18.00 -45.29 -7.89
C LEU A 13 18.21 -44.02 -7.05
N GLU A 14 19.06 -43.11 -7.54
CA GLU A 14 19.08 -41.73 -7.06
C GLU A 14 17.73 -41.09 -7.41
N LEU A 15 16.91 -40.92 -6.39
CA LEU A 15 15.76 -40.03 -6.42
C LEU A 15 16.25 -38.63 -6.82
N PRO A 16 15.56 -37.92 -7.72
CA PRO A 16 15.91 -36.54 -8.03
C PRO A 16 15.88 -35.72 -6.73
N PRO A 17 16.80 -34.76 -6.55
CA PRO A 17 16.79 -33.90 -5.37
C PRO A 17 15.43 -33.22 -5.29
N SER A 18 14.78 -33.41 -4.15
CA SER A 18 13.58 -32.67 -3.75
C SER A 18 13.80 -31.17 -4.01
N PRO A 19 12.81 -30.44 -4.55
CA PRO A 19 12.97 -29.02 -4.79
C PRO A 19 13.45 -28.33 -3.51
N VAL A 20 14.52 -27.56 -3.71
CA VAL A 20 15.19 -26.72 -2.71
C VAL A 20 14.14 -26.08 -1.83
N SER A 21 14.28 -26.30 -0.51
CA SER A 21 13.50 -25.66 0.54
C SER A 21 13.21 -24.21 0.15
N SER A 22 11.92 -23.83 0.11
CA SER A 22 11.50 -22.46 -0.11
C SER A 22 12.37 -21.54 0.77
N PRO A 23 12.91 -20.43 0.23
CA PRO A 23 13.71 -19.52 1.02
C PRO A 23 12.90 -19.12 2.25
N SER A 24 13.53 -19.20 3.42
CA SER A 24 12.97 -18.68 4.65
C SER A 24 12.56 -17.22 4.41
N PRO A 25 11.31 -16.83 4.70
CA PRO A 25 10.91 -15.44 4.52
C PRO A 25 11.84 -14.55 5.36
N ASN A 26 12.51 -13.60 4.70
CA ASN A 26 13.41 -12.65 5.38
C ASN A 26 12.67 -11.68 6.32
N PHE A 27 11.34 -11.69 6.29
CA PHE A 27 10.48 -10.80 7.04
C PHE A 27 9.46 -11.65 7.81
N ASP A 28 9.71 -11.88 9.09
CA ASP A 28 8.80 -12.63 9.97
C ASP A 28 7.40 -11.99 9.96
N ASP A 29 6.39 -12.78 9.59
CA ASP A 29 4.96 -12.44 9.57
C ASP A 29 4.52 -11.25 8.68
N VAL A 30 5.39 -10.74 7.79
CA VAL A 30 5.02 -9.66 6.84
C VAL A 30 4.81 -10.23 5.44
N PRO A 31 3.64 -10.01 4.80
CA PRO A 31 3.43 -10.47 3.44
C PRO A 31 4.38 -9.74 2.48
N THR A 32 5.04 -10.51 1.62
CA THR A 32 6.01 -10.03 0.63
C THR A 32 5.48 -10.21 -0.79
N ILE A 33 6.07 -9.47 -1.72
CA ILE A 33 5.88 -9.60 -3.16
C ILE A 33 7.25 -9.66 -3.83
N GLN A 34 7.37 -10.44 -4.90
CA GLN A 34 8.59 -10.47 -5.69
C GLN A 34 8.58 -9.33 -6.71
N VAL A 35 9.58 -8.46 -6.62
CA VAL A 35 9.78 -7.32 -7.54
C VAL A 35 11.18 -7.45 -8.14
N ALA A 36 11.25 -7.58 -9.47
CA ALA A 36 12.46 -7.99 -10.18
C ALA A 36 13.04 -9.30 -9.60
N THR A 37 14.20 -9.25 -8.96
CA THR A 37 14.86 -10.39 -8.31
C THR A 37 14.81 -10.34 -6.78
N HIS A 38 14.08 -9.37 -6.21
CA HIS A 38 14.07 -9.08 -4.77
C HIS A 38 12.71 -9.37 -4.14
N GLU A 39 12.72 -9.92 -2.93
CA GLU A 39 11.53 -9.98 -2.08
C GLU A 39 11.33 -8.66 -1.36
N VAL A 40 10.17 -8.04 -1.59
CA VAL A 40 9.82 -6.73 -1.04
C VAL A 40 8.60 -6.87 -0.14
N PRO A 41 8.65 -6.39 1.11
CA PRO A 41 7.47 -6.33 1.96
C PRO A 41 6.36 -5.51 1.30
N LEU A 42 5.12 -6.01 1.32
CA LEU A 42 3.97 -5.28 0.75
C LEU A 42 3.87 -3.84 1.26
N PRO A 43 4.08 -3.51 2.55
CA PRO A 43 4.07 -2.12 3.02
C PRO A 43 5.08 -1.21 2.29
N ALA A 44 6.27 -1.75 1.96
CA ALA A 44 7.29 -1.00 1.22
C ALA A 44 6.90 -0.80 -0.24
N TYR A 45 6.34 -1.85 -0.89
CA TYR A 45 5.82 -1.77 -2.24
C TYR A 45 4.72 -0.70 -2.38
N TRP A 46 3.75 -0.70 -1.46
CA TRP A 46 2.68 0.30 -1.44
C TRP A 46 3.19 1.71 -1.18
N ARG A 47 4.25 1.85 -0.38
CA ARG A 47 4.88 3.15 -0.14
C ARG A 47 5.49 3.73 -1.42
N ILE A 48 6.12 2.90 -2.25
CA ILE A 48 6.68 3.31 -3.54
C ILE A 48 5.56 3.78 -4.47
N LEU A 49 4.47 3.01 -4.57
CA LEU A 49 3.31 3.39 -5.39
C LEU A 49 2.67 4.70 -4.93
N GLY A 50 2.50 4.91 -3.62
CA GLY A 50 1.95 6.15 -3.09
C GLY A 50 2.80 7.38 -3.46
N LEU A 51 4.13 7.25 -3.42
CA LEU A 51 5.01 8.34 -3.84
C LEU A 51 4.91 8.63 -5.35
N LEU A 52 4.67 7.61 -6.19
CA LEU A 52 4.42 7.81 -7.62
C LEU A 52 3.08 8.54 -7.86
N GLU A 53 2.04 8.21 -7.11
CA GLU A 53 0.74 8.89 -7.17
C GLU A 53 0.82 10.35 -6.72
N ASP A 54 1.66 10.65 -5.72
CA ASP A 54 1.99 12.01 -5.29
C ASP A 54 2.79 12.81 -6.35
N GLY A 55 3.07 12.21 -7.51
CA GLY A 55 3.77 12.82 -8.63
C GLY A 55 5.28 12.92 -8.42
N LYS A 56 5.84 12.18 -7.46
CA LYS A 56 7.30 12.13 -7.26
C LYS A 56 7.97 11.44 -8.44
N ARG A 57 9.12 11.98 -8.84
CA ARG A 57 9.96 11.37 -9.86
C ARG A 57 10.73 10.20 -9.28
N GLU A 58 11.13 9.27 -10.14
CA GLU A 58 11.82 8.02 -9.78
C GLU A 58 13.05 8.30 -8.90
N GLU A 59 13.84 9.32 -9.26
CA GLU A 59 15.03 9.72 -8.51
C GLU A 59 14.71 10.28 -7.11
N GLU A 60 13.58 10.96 -6.96
CA GLU A 60 13.14 11.53 -5.67
C GLU A 60 12.68 10.40 -4.73
N ILE A 61 12.01 9.39 -5.27
CA ILE A 61 11.59 8.20 -4.53
C ILE A 61 12.81 7.41 -4.05
N ILE A 62 13.78 7.18 -4.93
CA ILE A 62 15.03 6.51 -4.61
C ILE A 62 15.77 7.25 -3.48
N GLN A 63 15.85 8.58 -3.54
CA GLN A 63 16.49 9.38 -2.49
C GLN A 63 15.78 9.25 -1.13
N VAL A 64 14.45 9.30 -1.12
CA VAL A 64 13.65 9.12 0.12
C VAL A 64 13.90 7.74 0.72
N LEU A 65 13.91 6.68 -0.08
CA LEU A 65 14.13 5.31 0.39
C LEU A 65 15.56 5.07 0.87
N ILE A 66 16.56 5.66 0.20
CA ILE A 66 17.97 5.59 0.61
C ILE A 66 18.19 6.33 1.93
N HIS A 67 17.47 7.43 2.18
CA HIS A 67 17.55 8.13 3.46
C HIS A 67 17.18 7.22 4.64
N HIS A 68 16.20 6.32 4.45
CA HIS A 68 15.74 5.40 5.47
C HIS A 68 16.51 4.07 5.52
N THR A 69 16.96 3.55 4.38
CA THR A 69 17.60 2.22 4.27
C THR A 69 19.13 2.27 4.21
N GLY A 70 19.71 3.45 4.00
CA GLY A 70 21.14 3.67 3.88
C GLY A 70 21.65 3.59 2.44
N THR A 71 22.86 4.12 2.20
CA THR A 71 23.44 4.21 0.85
C THR A 71 23.91 2.86 0.29
N LYS A 72 24.11 1.85 1.14
CA LYS A 72 24.54 0.50 0.74
C LYS A 72 23.47 -0.25 -0.07
N THR A 73 22.20 0.04 0.15
CA THR A 73 21.06 -0.58 -0.55
C THR A 73 20.65 0.19 -1.81
N ARG A 74 21.34 1.28 -2.16
CA ARG A 74 21.01 2.16 -3.29
C ARG A 74 20.72 1.38 -4.58
N ARG A 75 21.59 0.44 -4.94
CA ARG A 75 21.45 -0.35 -6.18
C ARG A 75 20.17 -1.19 -6.19
N VAL A 76 19.87 -1.85 -5.07
CA VAL A 76 18.68 -2.68 -4.90
C VAL A 76 17.42 -1.81 -4.91
N VAL A 77 17.45 -0.69 -4.20
CA VAL A 77 16.34 0.29 -4.16
C VAL A 77 16.05 0.84 -5.55
N THR A 78 17.08 1.21 -6.32
CA THR A 78 16.91 1.68 -7.70
C THR A 78 16.24 0.60 -8.56
N GLU A 79 16.74 -0.63 -8.54
CA GLU A 79 16.18 -1.72 -9.34
C GLU A 79 14.71 -2.03 -8.98
N ILE A 80 14.37 -1.99 -7.69
CA ILE A 80 12.98 -2.14 -7.22
C ILE A 80 12.12 -0.99 -7.73
N VAL A 81 12.55 0.27 -7.53
CA VAL A 81 11.76 1.44 -7.95
C VAL A 81 11.54 1.44 -9.46
N ASP A 82 12.58 1.20 -10.25
CA ASP A 82 12.49 1.13 -11.71
C ASP A 82 11.47 0.07 -12.16
N SER A 83 11.52 -1.12 -11.53
CA SER A 83 10.57 -2.19 -11.82
C SER A 83 9.13 -1.85 -11.42
N VAL A 84 8.93 -1.20 -10.27
CA VAL A 84 7.60 -0.76 -9.84
C VAL A 84 7.05 0.29 -10.79
N VAL A 85 7.88 1.23 -11.22
CA VAL A 85 7.45 2.30 -12.14
C VAL A 85 7.10 1.74 -13.50
N GLU A 86 7.91 0.84 -14.05
CA GLU A 86 7.62 0.20 -15.33
C GLU A 86 6.33 -0.63 -15.25
N ASN A 87 6.14 -1.38 -14.16
CA ASN A 87 4.89 -2.10 -13.92
C ASN A 87 3.69 -1.14 -13.88
N GLN A 88 3.82 0.00 -13.19
CA GLN A 88 2.77 1.00 -13.13
C GLN A 88 2.49 1.60 -14.51
N ARG A 89 3.52 1.86 -15.32
CA ARG A 89 3.37 2.33 -16.71
C ARG A 89 2.68 1.30 -17.60
N LEU A 90 2.95 0.00 -17.43
CA LEU A 90 2.29 -1.07 -18.17
C LEU A 90 0.81 -1.22 -17.80
N ILE A 91 0.47 -1.00 -16.53
CA ILE A 91 -0.91 -1.05 -16.03
C ILE A 91 -1.70 0.19 -16.46
N THR A 92 -1.08 1.38 -16.41
CA THR A 92 -1.75 2.66 -16.67
C THR A 92 -1.64 3.14 -18.12
N GLY A 93 -0.73 2.55 -18.91
CA GLY A 93 -0.52 2.90 -20.31
C GLY A 93 -1.66 2.42 -21.22
N PRO A 94 -1.91 3.10 -22.35
CA PRO A 94 -2.87 2.63 -23.34
C PRO A 94 -2.40 1.27 -23.88
N PRO A 95 -3.31 0.29 -24.07
CA PRO A 95 -2.93 -1.03 -24.54
C PRO A 95 -2.21 -0.92 -25.89
N LYS A 96 -0.95 -1.35 -25.93
CA LYS A 96 -0.19 -1.43 -27.19
C LYS A 96 -0.98 -2.33 -28.15
N SER A 97 -1.33 -1.81 -29.32
CA SER A 97 -1.94 -2.58 -30.40
C SER A 97 -0.93 -3.58 -30.95
N SER A 98 -0.79 -4.73 -30.27
CA SER A 98 0.04 -5.84 -30.72
C SER A 98 -0.60 -6.47 -31.96
N GLY A 99 -0.06 -6.12 -33.13
CA GLY A 99 -0.33 -6.82 -34.38
C GLY A 99 0.33 -8.20 -34.35
N ARG A 100 -0.48 -9.26 -34.43
CA ARG A 100 -0.17 -10.71 -34.46
C ARG A 100 -0.14 -11.41 -33.09
N LEU A 101 -1.29 -11.96 -32.70
CA LEU A 101 -1.68 -13.34 -32.99
C LEU A 101 -3.15 -13.46 -32.58
N SER A 102 -4.04 -13.61 -33.57
CA SER A 102 -5.44 -13.94 -33.33
C SER A 102 -5.53 -15.38 -32.82
N VAL A 103 -5.22 -15.58 -31.53
CA VAL A 103 -5.86 -16.67 -30.81
C VAL A 103 -7.32 -16.25 -30.73
N ALA A 104 -8.20 -17.03 -31.36
CA ALA A 104 -9.62 -16.84 -31.22
C ALA A 104 -9.97 -16.96 -29.74
N PHE A 105 -10.02 -15.83 -29.04
CA PHE A 105 -10.69 -15.72 -27.76
C PHE A 105 -12.11 -16.17 -28.03
N LYS A 106 -12.43 -17.41 -27.64
CA LYS A 106 -13.81 -17.84 -27.51
C LYS A 106 -14.46 -16.81 -26.60
N LYS A 107 -15.26 -15.91 -27.18
CA LYS A 107 -16.06 -14.95 -26.42
C LYS A 107 -16.74 -15.76 -25.31
N PRO A 108 -16.55 -15.42 -24.02
CA PRO A 108 -17.29 -16.07 -22.97
C PRO A 108 -18.76 -15.94 -23.33
N ARG A 109 -19.51 -17.05 -23.35
CA ARG A 109 -20.96 -17.08 -23.64
C ARG A 109 -21.80 -16.30 -22.60
N ARG A 110 -21.18 -15.53 -21.72
CA ARG A 110 -21.78 -14.79 -20.61
C ARG A 110 -21.38 -13.32 -20.62
N ILE A 111 -21.82 -12.62 -21.66
CA ILE A 111 -21.69 -11.15 -21.75
C ILE A 111 -22.49 -10.47 -20.62
N SER A 112 -23.52 -11.15 -20.06
CA SER A 112 -24.29 -10.71 -18.89
C SER A 112 -23.44 -10.60 -17.62
N ASP A 113 -22.67 -11.64 -17.31
CA ASP A 113 -21.95 -11.75 -16.04
C ASP A 113 -20.80 -10.73 -15.99
N TYR A 114 -20.09 -10.55 -17.11
CA TYR A 114 -19.05 -9.52 -17.24
C TYR A 114 -19.60 -8.09 -17.11
N ARG A 115 -20.79 -7.82 -17.68
CA ARG A 115 -21.44 -6.51 -17.54
C ARG A 115 -21.95 -6.28 -16.12
N ALA A 116 -22.49 -7.31 -15.46
CA ALA A 116 -22.95 -7.25 -14.09
C ALA A 116 -21.80 -6.94 -13.13
N SER A 117 -20.68 -7.66 -13.22
CA SER A 117 -19.50 -7.43 -12.36
C SER A 117 -18.90 -6.04 -12.53
N ARG A 118 -18.91 -5.48 -13.75
CA ARG A 118 -18.40 -4.12 -14.00
C ARG A 118 -19.32 -3.02 -13.47
N ILE A 119 -20.63 -3.27 -13.44
CA ILE A 119 -21.61 -2.34 -12.83
C ILE A 119 -21.50 -2.40 -11.32
N GLU A 120 -21.32 -3.60 -10.75
CA GLU A 120 -21.12 -3.83 -9.32
C GLU A 120 -19.83 -3.15 -8.83
N ALA A 121 -18.70 -3.41 -9.48
CA ALA A 121 -17.42 -2.76 -9.13
C ALA A 121 -17.46 -1.22 -9.23
N ARG A 122 -18.26 -0.65 -10.14
CA ARG A 122 -18.50 0.81 -10.21
C ARG A 122 -19.32 1.33 -9.03
N ARG A 123 -20.33 0.59 -8.59
CA ARG A 123 -21.11 0.95 -7.40
C ARG A 123 -20.27 0.88 -6.14
N GLU A 124 -19.45 -0.16 -6.02
CA GLU A 124 -18.51 -0.32 -4.91
C GLU A 124 -17.48 0.81 -4.89
N LEU A 125 -16.94 1.20 -6.05
CA LEU A 125 -16.06 2.35 -6.15
C LEU A 125 -16.75 3.64 -5.68
N GLN A 126 -17.96 3.93 -6.17
CA GLN A 126 -18.71 5.12 -5.75
C GLN A 126 -18.96 5.13 -4.23
N ALA A 127 -19.32 3.98 -3.65
CA ALA A 127 -19.51 3.86 -2.21
C ALA A 127 -18.20 4.06 -1.43
N ALA A 128 -17.06 3.60 -1.95
CA ALA A 128 -15.75 3.83 -1.34
C ALA A 128 -15.34 5.31 -1.40
N GLU A 129 -15.61 5.99 -2.53
CA GLU A 129 -15.34 7.43 -2.70
C GLU A 129 -16.23 8.28 -1.77
N GLU A 130 -17.52 7.93 -1.62
CA GLU A 130 -18.43 8.61 -0.68
C GLU A 130 -18.00 8.44 0.78
N LYS A 131 -17.53 7.23 1.15
CA LYS A 131 -16.96 6.98 2.48
C LYS A 131 -15.71 7.81 2.73
N LEU A 132 -14.82 7.93 1.73
CA LEU A 132 -13.63 8.76 1.83
C LEU A 132 -13.99 10.23 2.06
N GLU A 133 -14.97 10.75 1.31
CA GLU A 133 -15.39 12.14 1.45
C GLU A 133 -16.06 12.40 2.81
N THR A 134 -16.87 11.47 3.28
CA THR A 134 -17.46 11.52 4.62
C THR A 134 -16.38 11.54 5.71
N ALA A 135 -15.34 10.71 5.57
CA ALA A 135 -14.23 10.66 6.52
C ALA A 135 -13.42 11.98 6.55
N LYS A 136 -13.16 12.60 5.39
CA LYS A 136 -12.55 13.94 5.31
C LYS A 136 -13.42 15.02 5.97
N GLN A 137 -14.73 14.94 5.81
CA GLN A 137 -15.62 15.90 6.46
C GLN A 137 -15.61 15.74 7.99
N LYS A 138 -15.52 14.50 8.50
CA LYS A 138 -15.31 14.24 9.93
C LYS A 138 -13.97 14.82 10.42
N GLU A 139 -12.89 14.63 9.66
CA GLU A 139 -11.56 15.18 9.99
C GLU A 139 -11.63 16.70 10.15
N LYS A 140 -12.27 17.39 9.21
CA LYS A 140 -12.50 18.84 9.29
C LYS A 140 -13.20 19.25 10.58
N MET A 141 -14.23 18.50 11.02
CA MET A 141 -14.93 18.79 12.26
C MET A 141 -14.03 18.63 13.48
N VAL A 142 -13.23 17.55 13.53
CA VAL A 142 -12.31 17.28 14.64
C VAL A 142 -11.21 18.35 14.72
N LEU A 143 -10.66 18.76 13.57
CA LEU A 143 -9.68 19.84 13.50
C LEU A 143 -10.27 21.18 13.94
N ASN A 144 -11.53 21.46 13.61
CA ASN A 144 -12.21 22.66 14.08
C ASN A 144 -12.44 22.63 15.61
N GLU A 145 -12.78 21.46 16.18
CA GLU A 145 -12.87 21.28 17.64
C GLU A 145 -11.51 21.55 18.33
N ALA A 146 -10.42 21.05 17.75
CA ALA A 146 -9.07 21.32 18.23
C ALA A 146 -8.72 22.82 18.17
N LEU A 147 -9.07 23.50 17.08
CA LEU A 147 -8.85 24.94 16.92
C LEU A 147 -9.58 25.74 18.01
N ILE A 148 -10.86 25.43 18.25
CA ILE A 148 -11.68 26.09 19.29
C ILE A 148 -11.07 25.86 20.68
N LEU A 149 -10.64 24.64 21.00
CA LEU A 149 -10.00 24.34 22.29
C LEU A 149 -8.65 25.06 22.44
N SER A 150 -7.88 25.19 21.35
CA SER A 150 -6.63 25.94 21.34
C SER A 150 -6.86 27.42 21.61
N GLN A 151 -7.82 28.03 20.92
CA GLN A 151 -8.20 29.42 21.14
C GLN A 151 -8.67 29.64 22.58
N ARG A 152 -9.54 28.76 23.09
CA ARG A 152 -10.00 28.83 24.47
C ARG A 152 -8.87 28.73 25.49
N LYS A 153 -7.83 27.93 25.20
CA LYS A 153 -6.63 27.83 26.06
C LYS A 153 -5.81 29.13 26.03
N GLU A 154 -5.77 29.79 24.88
CA GLU A 154 -5.10 31.09 24.72
C GLU A 154 -5.84 32.19 25.47
N ASP A 155 -7.16 32.29 25.29
CA ASP A 155 -8.01 33.27 25.96
C ASP A 155 -7.94 33.16 27.50
N LEU A 156 -7.74 31.95 28.04
CA LEU A 156 -7.54 31.73 29.48
C LEU A 156 -6.28 32.40 30.05
N LYS A 157 -5.29 32.75 29.23
CA LYS A 157 -4.09 33.46 29.68
C LYS A 157 -4.38 34.93 29.97
N ASP A 158 -5.35 35.50 29.26
CA ASP A 158 -5.70 36.91 29.35
C ASP A 158 -6.79 37.19 30.40
N LEU A 159 -7.50 36.15 30.84
CA LEU A 159 -8.48 36.26 31.93
C LEU A 159 -7.81 36.36 33.31
N LYS A 160 -8.25 37.34 34.11
CA LYS A 160 -7.92 37.39 35.53
C LYS A 160 -8.71 36.32 36.29
N MET A 161 -8.01 35.29 36.74
CA MET A 161 -8.54 34.21 37.55
C MET A 161 -7.53 33.82 38.64
N SER A 162 -7.99 33.14 39.69
CA SER A 162 -7.08 32.60 40.70
C SER A 162 -6.21 31.49 40.11
N ALA A 163 -5.01 31.28 40.66
CA ALA A 163 -4.08 30.27 40.16
C ALA A 163 -4.68 28.85 40.17
N ASP A 164 -5.49 28.53 41.19
CA ASP A 164 -6.13 27.22 41.31
C ASP A 164 -7.27 27.02 40.29
N GLU A 165 -8.08 28.05 40.05
CA GLU A 165 -9.12 28.01 39.01
C GLU A 165 -8.51 27.92 37.62
N GLN A 166 -7.44 28.67 37.36
CA GLN A 166 -6.70 28.60 36.10
C GLN A 166 -6.16 27.19 35.88
N ARG A 167 -5.50 26.60 36.89
CA ARG A 167 -4.96 25.24 36.81
C ARG A 167 -6.04 24.20 36.51
N ARG A 168 -7.18 24.26 37.20
CA ARG A 168 -8.30 23.32 36.96
C ARG A 168 -8.87 23.47 35.55
N THR A 169 -9.06 24.70 35.09
CA THR A 169 -9.65 24.97 33.78
C THR A 169 -8.70 24.59 32.65
N THR A 170 -7.41 24.91 32.77
CA THR A 170 -6.38 24.46 31.82
C THR A 170 -6.29 22.94 31.77
N SER A 171 -6.31 22.26 32.92
CA SER A 171 -6.29 20.80 32.97
C SER A 171 -7.52 20.18 32.30
N ALA A 172 -8.69 20.79 32.42
CA ALA A 172 -9.92 20.33 31.75
C ALA A 172 -9.81 20.49 30.23
N ILE A 173 -9.32 21.63 29.73
CA ILE A 173 -9.08 21.85 28.30
C ILE A 173 -8.04 20.87 27.75
N GLU A 174 -6.96 20.61 28.49
CA GLU A 174 -5.95 19.64 28.08
C GLU A 174 -6.52 18.21 28.00
N HIS A 175 -7.42 17.85 28.91
CA HIS A 175 -8.13 16.58 28.83
C HIS A 175 -9.04 16.49 27.59
N GLN A 176 -9.77 17.55 27.29
CA GLN A 176 -10.59 17.63 26.07
C GLN A 176 -9.72 17.56 24.81
N MET A 177 -8.59 18.29 24.79
CA MET A 177 -7.66 18.25 23.67
C MET A 177 -7.09 16.86 23.44
N LYS A 178 -6.70 16.13 24.50
CA LYS A 178 -6.27 14.73 24.39
C LYS A 178 -7.35 13.84 23.78
N HIS A 179 -8.62 14.08 24.10
CA HIS A 179 -9.72 13.32 23.52
C HIS A 179 -9.92 13.64 22.03
N VAL A 180 -9.83 14.92 21.65
CA VAL A 180 -9.90 15.35 20.25
C VAL A 180 -8.75 14.76 19.42
N LEU A 181 -7.53 14.74 19.95
CA LEU A 181 -6.39 14.13 19.27
C LEU A 181 -6.55 12.62 19.07
N ARG A 182 -7.15 11.90 20.03
CA ARG A 182 -7.48 10.47 19.84
C ARG A 182 -8.52 10.28 18.73
N LYS A 183 -9.60 11.07 18.75
CA LYS A 183 -10.61 11.06 17.67
C LYS A 183 -9.99 11.36 16.31
N HIS A 184 -9.05 12.30 16.25
CA HIS A 184 -8.35 12.64 15.02
C HIS A 184 -7.58 11.44 14.47
N HIS A 185 -6.83 10.76 15.34
CA HIS A 185 -6.11 9.55 14.97
C HIS A 185 -7.03 8.44 14.42
N ASP A 186 -8.19 8.23 15.05
CA ASP A 186 -9.17 7.26 14.57
C ASP A 186 -9.72 7.64 13.18
N VAL A 187 -9.96 8.93 12.93
CA VAL A 187 -10.41 9.44 11.63
C VAL A 187 -9.31 9.33 10.57
N GLU A 188 -8.05 9.60 10.90
CA GLU A 188 -6.91 9.38 9.99
C GLU A 188 -6.84 7.90 9.54
N ALA A 189 -7.02 6.97 10.48
CA ALA A 189 -7.08 5.54 10.16
C ALA A 189 -8.27 5.19 9.25
N GLU A 190 -9.45 5.80 9.47
CA GLU A 190 -10.64 5.64 8.61
C GLU A 190 -10.39 6.18 7.20
N ILE A 191 -9.75 7.35 7.08
CA ILE A 191 -9.37 7.96 5.80
C ILE A 191 -8.40 7.05 5.04
N ASP A 192 -7.35 6.55 5.70
CA ASP A 192 -6.36 5.69 5.06
C ASP A 192 -6.96 4.34 4.63
N PHE A 193 -7.87 3.80 5.43
CA PHE A 193 -8.64 2.64 5.01
C PHE A 193 -9.51 2.93 3.77
N ALA A 194 -10.26 4.03 3.75
CA ALA A 194 -11.11 4.41 2.62
C ALA A 194 -10.31 4.69 1.35
N LYS A 195 -9.14 5.33 1.46
CA LYS A 195 -8.20 5.53 0.34
C LYS A 195 -7.77 4.19 -0.25
N ARG A 196 -7.32 3.25 0.59
CA ARG A 196 -6.91 1.90 0.15
C ARG A 196 -8.03 1.16 -0.55
N LEU A 197 -9.24 1.19 0.01
CA LEU A 197 -10.40 0.56 -0.60
C LEU A 197 -10.72 1.17 -1.98
N THR A 198 -10.63 2.49 -2.09
CA THR A 198 -10.82 3.21 -3.36
C THR A 198 -9.80 2.77 -4.41
N LEU A 199 -8.52 2.60 -4.03
CA LEU A 199 -7.47 2.12 -4.94
C LEU A 199 -7.76 0.71 -5.46
N ILE A 200 -8.18 -0.21 -4.58
CA ILE A 200 -8.52 -1.59 -4.96
C ILE A 200 -9.66 -1.60 -5.98
N HIS A 201 -10.73 -0.83 -5.74
CA HIS A 201 -11.85 -0.77 -6.68
C HIS A 201 -11.51 -0.06 -7.99
N LYS A 202 -10.64 0.96 -7.99
CA LYS A 202 -10.12 1.58 -9.22
C LYS A 202 -9.29 0.60 -10.04
N ALA A 203 -8.39 -0.15 -9.41
CA ALA A 203 -7.59 -1.17 -10.08
C ALA A 203 -8.45 -2.31 -10.65
N SER A 204 -9.56 -2.66 -9.99
CA SER A 204 -10.50 -3.68 -10.48
C SER A 204 -11.32 -3.23 -11.70
N LEU A 205 -11.35 -1.93 -12.00
CA LEU A 205 -12.11 -1.33 -13.11
C LEU A 205 -11.24 -0.91 -14.30
N ALA A 206 -9.91 -0.83 -14.12
CA ALA A 206 -8.92 -0.54 -15.16
C ALA A 206 -8.70 -1.76 -16.08
#